data_AF-A0A645FUB5-F1
#
_entry.id   AF-A0A645FUB5-F1
#
_cell.length_a   1.000
_cell.length_b   1.000
_cell.length_c   1.000
_cell.angle_alpha   90.00
_cell.angle_beta   90.00
_cell.angle_gamma   90.00
#
_symmetry.space_group_name_H-M   'P 1'
#
loop_
_entity.id
_entity.type
_entity.pdbx_description
1 polymer ?
#
loop_
_entity_poly.entity_id
_entity_poly.type
_entity_poly.pdbx_seq_one_letter_code
_entity_poly.pdbx_strand_id
1 'polypeptide(L)'
;MEVAARAGGAQLVIANSHAVDTAHRLALPLLRAGFPQYDTMGGYARTWVGYRGSRQALFDIANLMLGQHHELEAYRSFYWSDDRDGVGQRHVVTSSATGLVH
;
A
#
# COMPACT_ATOMS: atom_id res chain seq x y z
N MET A 1 21.92 7.52 -2.30
CA MET A 1 20.82 6.53 -2.45
C MET A 1 19.68 7.09 -3.28
N GLU A 2 19.05 8.21 -2.88
CA GLU A 2 17.83 8.73 -3.53
C GLU A 2 17.99 8.96 -5.05
N VAL A 3 19.09 9.60 -5.48
CA VAL A 3 19.39 9.83 -6.90
C VAL A 3 19.47 8.52 -7.70
N ALA A 4 20.17 7.52 -7.17
CA ALA A 4 20.30 6.21 -7.81
C ALA A 4 18.96 5.46 -7.86
N ALA A 5 18.13 5.57 -6.82
CA ALA A 5 16.80 4.96 -6.78
C ALA A 5 15.88 5.55 -7.86
N ARG A 6 15.88 6.88 -8.05
CA ARG A 6 15.11 7.54 -9.11
C ARG A 6 15.63 7.15 -10.49
N ALA A 7 16.94 7.20 -10.71
CA ALA A 7 17.55 6.85 -12.00
C ALA A 7 17.30 5.38 -12.39
N GLY A 8 17.26 4.48 -11.41
CA GLY A 8 17.00 3.06 -11.62
C GLY A 8 15.52 2.65 -11.62
N GLY A 9 14.58 3.59 -11.45
CA GLY A 9 13.15 3.27 -11.40
C GLY A 9 12.78 2.33 -10.25
N ALA A 10 13.37 2.53 -9.06
CA ALA A 10 13.11 1.70 -7.90
C ALA A 10 11.62 1.70 -7.53
N GLN A 11 11.09 0.53 -7.14
CA GLN A 11 9.70 0.34 -6.74
C GLN A 11 9.53 0.03 -5.25
N LEU A 12 10.63 -0.31 -4.56
CA LEU A 12 10.66 -0.67 -3.15
C LEU A 12 11.98 -0.20 -2.53
N VAL A 13 11.91 0.31 -1.30
CA VAL A 13 13.08 0.57 -0.48
C VAL A 13 13.19 -0.53 0.59
N ILE A 14 14.37 -1.15 0.72
CA ILE A 14 14.67 -2.11 1.79
C ILE A 14 15.79 -1.50 2.64
N ALA A 15 15.47 -1.06 3.86
CA ALA A 15 16.42 -0.34 4.73
C ALA A 15 15.94 -0.23 6.18
N ASN A 16 16.74 0.38 7.04
CA ASN A 16 16.45 0.59 8.46
C ASN A 16 15.59 1.86 8.70
N SER A 17 15.32 2.23 9.97
CA SER A 17 14.46 3.37 10.31
C SER A 17 14.90 4.72 9.75
N HIS A 18 16.19 4.93 9.50
CA HIS A 18 16.68 6.20 8.95
C HIS A 18 16.21 6.44 7.51
N ALA A 19 15.78 5.39 6.81
CA ALA A 19 15.33 5.49 5.43
C ALA A 19 13.87 5.99 5.30
N VAL A 20 13.13 6.20 6.40
CA VAL A 20 11.73 6.63 6.36
C VAL A 20 11.54 7.89 5.53
N ASP A 21 12.27 8.95 5.85
CA ASP A 21 12.13 10.24 5.15
C ASP A 21 12.53 10.11 3.68
N THR A 22 13.50 9.24 3.38
CA THR A 22 13.95 9.00 2.00
C THR A 22 12.89 8.24 1.21
N ALA A 23 12.30 7.18 1.79
CA ALA A 23 11.22 6.42 1.17
C ALA A 23 9.98 7.29 0.94
N HIS A 24 9.66 8.16 1.92
CA HIS A 24 8.58 9.13 1.80
C HIS A 24 8.81 10.12 0.65
N ARG A 25 10.01 10.72 0.54
CA ARG A 25 10.35 11.62 -0.59
C ARG A 25 10.34 10.93 -1.95
N LEU A 26 10.65 9.64 -1.98
CA LEU A 26 10.59 8.81 -3.19
C LEU A 26 9.17 8.37 -3.53
N ALA A 27 8.20 8.54 -2.62
CA ALA A 27 6.86 7.94 -2.70
C ALA A 27 6.93 6.42 -2.95
N LEU A 28 7.86 5.74 -2.26
CA LEU A 28 8.04 4.30 -2.36
C LEU A 28 7.78 3.62 -1.02
N PRO A 29 7.25 2.39 -1.01
CA PRO A 29 7.09 1.61 0.20
C PRO A 29 8.45 1.25 0.80
N LEU A 30 8.50 1.13 2.13
CA LEU A 30 9.70 0.81 2.89
C LEU A 30 9.55 -0.53 3.62
N LEU A 31 10.30 -1.54 3.20
CA LEU A 31 10.48 -2.77 3.96
C LEU A 31 11.63 -2.58 4.97
N ARG A 32 11.30 -2.69 6.25
CA ARG A 32 12.27 -2.51 7.32
C ARG A 32 13.20 -3.69 7.48
N ALA A 33 14.48 -3.49 7.17
CA ALA A 33 15.54 -4.49 7.33
C ALA A 33 16.83 -3.86 7.86
N GLY A 34 17.61 -4.65 8.61
CA GLY A 34 18.84 -4.19 9.27
C GLY A 34 18.58 -3.40 10.56
N PHE A 35 19.62 -2.76 11.07
CA PHE A 35 19.60 -2.01 12.33
C PHE A 35 19.97 -0.54 12.08
N PRO A 36 19.41 0.44 12.83
CA PRO A 36 18.40 0.32 13.89
C PRO A 36 16.94 0.34 13.40
N GLN A 37 16.05 -0.24 14.19
CA GLN A 37 14.59 -0.24 13.97
C GLN A 37 13.85 0.31 15.21
N TYR A 38 13.83 1.63 15.37
CA TYR A 38 13.31 2.26 16.61
C TYR A 38 11.80 2.54 16.59
N ASP A 39 11.16 2.51 15.44
CA ASP A 39 9.75 2.83 15.19
C ASP A 39 8.96 1.62 14.68
N THR A 40 9.45 0.41 14.95
CA THR A 40 8.70 -0.82 14.76
C THR A 40 8.93 -1.74 15.95
N MET A 41 7.86 -2.05 16.67
CA MET A 41 7.89 -2.99 17.79
C MET A 41 8.27 -4.39 17.29
N GLY A 42 9.21 -5.04 17.97
CA GLY A 42 9.64 -6.41 17.64
C GLY A 42 10.42 -6.55 16.33
N GLY A 43 10.77 -5.45 15.65
CA GLY A 43 11.52 -5.51 14.38
C GLY A 43 12.88 -6.21 14.52
N TYR A 44 13.54 -6.05 15.67
CA TYR A 44 14.80 -6.72 16.01
C TYR A 44 14.67 -8.25 16.17
N ALA A 45 13.48 -8.77 16.49
CA ALA A 45 13.22 -10.19 16.69
C ALA A 45 12.77 -10.91 15.41
N ARG A 46 12.63 -10.17 14.30
CA ARG A 46 12.14 -10.72 13.04
C ARG A 46 13.12 -11.74 12.45
N THR A 47 12.63 -12.95 12.19
CA THR A 47 13.40 -13.98 11.48
C THR A 47 13.43 -13.70 9.98
N TRP A 48 14.63 -13.60 9.41
CA TRP A 48 14.84 -13.41 7.96
C TRP A 48 15.28 -14.68 7.24
N VAL A 49 16.01 -15.55 7.94
CA VAL A 49 16.68 -16.72 7.36
C VAL A 49 15.84 -17.98 7.52
N GLY A 50 15.98 -18.89 6.55
CA GLY A 50 15.27 -20.16 6.51
C GLY A 50 13.88 -20.04 5.90
N TYR A 51 13.26 -21.18 5.61
CA TYR A 51 12.03 -21.25 4.82
C TYR A 51 10.90 -20.35 5.34
N ARG A 52 10.63 -20.39 6.65
CA ARG A 52 9.59 -19.56 7.27
C ARG A 52 9.91 -18.07 7.14
N GLY A 53 11.16 -17.67 7.38
CA GLY A 53 11.60 -16.27 7.29
C GLY A 53 11.52 -15.73 5.87
N SER A 54 12.06 -16.47 4.90
CA SER A 54 12.01 -16.08 3.48
C SER A 54 10.58 -15.99 2.95
N ARG A 55 9.72 -16.96 3.29
CA ARG A 55 8.29 -16.91 2.92
C ARG A 55 7.59 -15.69 3.51
N GLN A 56 7.86 -15.36 4.77
CA GLN A 56 7.28 -14.17 5.39
C GLN A 56 7.77 -12.88 4.71
N ALA A 57 9.06 -12.78 4.39
CA ALA A 57 9.60 -11.64 3.66
C ALA A 57 8.92 -11.43 2.30
N LEU A 58 8.64 -12.52 1.57
CA LEU A 58 7.89 -12.46 0.30
C LEU A 58 6.47 -11.92 0.50
N PHE A 59 5.75 -12.38 1.53
CA PHE A 59 4.42 -11.86 1.84
C PHE A 59 4.45 -10.38 2.23
N ASP A 60 5.44 -9.96 3.02
CA ASP A 60 5.56 -8.56 3.42
C ASP A 60 5.84 -7.66 2.21
N ILE A 61 6.70 -8.10 1.28
CA ILE A 61 6.93 -7.39 0.01
C ILE A 61 5.64 -7.32 -0.81
N ALA A 62 4.94 -8.45 -0.98
CA ALA A 62 3.70 -8.51 -1.76
C ALA A 62 2.63 -7.56 -1.19
N ASN A 63 2.45 -7.56 0.13
CA ASN A 63 1.49 -6.68 0.80
C ASN A 63 1.88 -5.20 0.68
N LEU A 64 3.18 -4.88 0.79
CA LEU A 64 3.67 -3.51 0.59
C LEU A 64 3.43 -3.02 -0.84
N MET A 65 3.66 -3.87 -1.84
CA MET A 65 3.37 -3.53 -3.24
C MET A 65 1.86 -3.34 -3.44
N LEU A 66 1.05 -4.26 -2.92
CA LEU A 66 -0.41 -4.21 -3.07
C LEU A 66 -1.00 -2.94 -2.44
N GLY A 67 -0.50 -2.51 -1.27
CA GLY A 67 -0.97 -1.29 -0.61
C GLY A 67 -0.61 0.02 -1.34
N GLN A 68 0.31 -0.01 -2.31
CA GLN A 68 0.67 1.13 -3.15
C GLN A 68 -0.09 1.16 -4.47
N HIS A 69 -0.53 0.00 -4.95
CA HIS A 69 -1.44 -0.08 -6.10
C HIS A 69 -2.82 0.39 -5.68
N HIS A 70 -3.18 1.60 -6.11
CA HIS A 70 -4.55 2.08 -6.05
C HIS A 70 -5.42 1.15 -6.92
N GLU A 71 -6.64 0.88 -6.46
CA GLU A 71 -7.60 0.02 -7.15
C GLU A 71 -7.59 0.33 -8.64
N LEU A 72 -7.31 -0.68 -9.46
CA LEU A 72 -7.42 -0.54 -10.91
C LEU A 72 -8.82 0.00 -11.19
N GLU A 73 -8.90 1.15 -11.86
CA GLU A 73 -10.17 1.78 -12.18
C GLU A 73 -11.07 0.70 -12.81
N ALA A 74 -12.25 0.50 -12.22
CA ALA A 74 -13.12 -0.60 -12.60
C ALA A 74 -13.34 -0.55 -14.10
N TYR A 75 -12.86 -1.58 -14.81
CA TYR A 75 -12.95 -1.62 -16.25
C TYR A 75 -14.42 -1.56 -16.67
N ARG A 76 -14.82 -0.41 -17.21
CA ARG A 76 -16.15 -0.23 -17.82
C ARG A 76 -16.04 -0.65 -19.27
N SER A 77 -16.64 -1.78 -19.60
CA SER A 77 -16.72 -2.22 -20.99
C SER A 77 -17.55 -1.23 -21.79
N PHE A 78 -17.25 -1.11 -23.08
CA PHE A 78 -17.99 -0.27 -24.03
C PHE A 78 -19.44 -0.75 -24.25
N TYR A 79 -19.79 -1.95 -23.80
CA TYR A 79 -21.16 -2.48 -23.76
C TYR A 79 -21.88 -2.24 -22.43
N TRP A 80 -21.23 -1.60 -21.45
CA TRP A 80 -21.87 -1.23 -20.19
C TRP A 80 -22.88 -0.10 -20.47
N SER A 81 -24.11 -0.48 -20.80
CA SER A 81 -25.26 0.42 -20.82
C SER A 81 -25.93 0.39 -19.45
N ASP A 82 -26.25 1.57 -18.93
CA ASP A 82 -27.08 1.82 -17.74
C ASP A 82 -28.55 1.36 -17.93
N ASP A 83 -28.86 0.81 -19.10
CA ASP A 83 -30.22 0.47 -19.57
C ASP A 83 -30.74 -0.89 -19.05
N ARG A 84 -30.09 -1.47 -18.04
CA ARG A 84 -30.60 -2.67 -17.35
C ARG A 84 -31.56 -2.37 -16.21
N ASP A 85 -31.86 -1.09 -15.97
CA ASP A 85 -32.86 -0.68 -14.98
C ASP A 85 -34.13 -0.17 -15.66
N GLY A 86 -34.74 -1.07 -16.44
CA GLY A 86 -36.10 -0.92 -16.91
C GLY A 86 -37.16 -1.07 -15.81
N VAL A 87 -36.93 -0.63 -14.57
CA VAL A 87 -37.98 -0.43 -13.54
C VAL A 87 -37.56 0.60 -12.47
N GLY A 88 -38.10 1.81 -12.56
CA GLY A 88 -38.71 2.49 -11.40
C GLY A 88 -37.82 3.13 -10.30
N GLN A 89 -37.93 4.45 -10.25
CA GLN A 89 -37.85 5.34 -9.07
C GLN A 89 -36.48 5.93 -8.66
N ARG A 90 -36.48 7.27 -8.67
CA ARG A 90 -35.53 8.15 -7.99
C ARG A 90 -35.37 7.73 -6.53
N HIS A 91 -34.16 7.35 -6.14
CA HIS A 91 -33.74 7.42 -4.75
C HIS A 91 -32.72 8.56 -4.63
N VAL A 92 -33.19 9.73 -4.21
CA VAL A 92 -32.31 10.76 -3.65
C VAL A 92 -31.95 10.26 -2.26
N VAL A 93 -30.73 9.74 -2.07
CA VAL A 93 -30.17 9.60 -0.72
C VAL A 93 -29.30 10.82 -0.48
N THR A 94 -29.91 11.85 0.10
CA THR A 94 -29.16 12.85 0.87
C THR A 94 -28.67 12.14 2.13
N SER A 95 -27.37 11.91 2.26
CA SER A 95 -26.76 11.55 3.54
C SER A 95 -25.88 12.69 4.01
N SER A 96 -26.51 13.60 4.75
CA SER A 96 -25.87 14.51 5.68
C SER A 96 -25.92 13.89 7.08
N ALA A 97 -24.76 13.53 7.62
CA ALA A 97 -24.49 13.38 9.05
C ALA A 97 -22.96 13.48 9.19
N THR A 98 -22.35 14.60 9.58
CA THR A 98 -22.50 15.38 10.82
C THR A 98 -22.60 14.50 12.06
N GLY A 99 -21.43 14.17 12.61
CA GLY A 99 -21.16 14.10 14.05
C GLY A 99 -21.76 12.94 14.84
N LEU A 100 -20.89 12.10 15.40
CA LEU A 100 -20.97 11.83 16.83
C LEU A 100 -19.58 11.51 17.40
N VAL A 101 -19.15 12.42 18.26
CA VAL A 101 -18.12 12.26 19.28
C VAL A 101 -18.68 11.42 20.42
N HIS A 102 -17.87 10.51 20.96
CA HIS A 102 -17.80 10.26 22.40
C HIS A 102 -16.48 9.59 22.75
#